data_AF-A0A1V9ZTY5-F1
#
_entry.id   AF-A0A1V9ZTY5-F1
#
_cell.length_a   1.000
_cell.length_b   1.000
_cell.length_c   1.000
_cell.angle_alpha   90.00
_cell.angle_beta   90.00
_cell.angle_gamma   90.00
#
_symmetry.space_group_name_H-M   'P 1'
#
loop_
_entity.id
_entity.type
_entity.pdbx_description
1 polymer ?
#
loop_
_entity_poly.entity_id
_entity_poly.type
_entity_poly.pdbx_seq_one_letter_code
_entity_poly.pdbx_strand_id
1 'polypeptide(L)'
;MEALLRMYREMEPVEDVMAALRTTPEYLSLATQDAFVTEVLRDPLCDLYAPKQVYTLRIVKLYVADAEAAGGDISDELMAELMERIASNKNLNSLDELHHVSYRLRLDGAGRTDAITCRVATAHNEVGMKLWEAGFFLAEYALAHPNVFAHKRVIELGAGAGFTGLVLAANHPAPAHVLVTDYAPEVLQNLRYNVELNAFRNMLRCSVDTAALDWTTWTWTDAAAFDVLIAGDCVYDVASFPDLMRVLAAFLARPNTSAIFASTIRNQTTFQAFLDQLHAHGIVYDEVPCDFPHMFTYGNRASIRLCMLTRAVEPLAS
;
A
#
# COMPACT_ATOMS: atom_id res chain seq x y z
N MET A 1 -13.86 -10.03 17.05
CA MET A 1 -13.15 -10.80 16.00
C MET A 1 -12.82 -9.98 14.75
N GLU A 2 -13.78 -9.27 14.13
CA GLU A 2 -13.52 -8.48 12.90
C GLU A 2 -12.31 -7.50 12.99
N ALA A 3 -12.13 -6.82 14.13
CA ALA A 3 -10.97 -5.95 14.33
C ALA A 3 -9.64 -6.73 14.30
N LEU A 4 -9.59 -7.91 14.93
CA LEU A 4 -8.42 -8.79 14.92
C LEU A 4 -8.14 -9.33 13.53
N LEU A 5 -9.19 -9.69 12.78
CA LEU A 5 -9.05 -10.11 11.38
C LEU A 5 -8.40 -9.01 10.53
N ARG A 6 -8.84 -7.76 10.69
CA ARG A 6 -8.22 -6.62 10.01
C ARG A 6 -6.74 -6.51 10.36
N MET A 7 -6.40 -6.44 11.65
CA MET A 7 -5.02 -6.30 12.12
C MET A 7 -4.14 -7.47 11.65
N TYR A 8 -4.68 -8.69 11.63
CA TYR A 8 -4.01 -9.89 11.15
C TYR A 8 -3.71 -9.83 9.65
N ARG A 9 -4.70 -9.47 8.82
CA ARG A 9 -4.56 -9.32 7.37
C ARG A 9 -3.60 -8.20 6.97
N GLU A 10 -3.57 -7.12 7.72
CA GLU A 10 -2.70 -5.96 7.50
C GLU A 10 -1.29 -6.15 8.07
N MET A 11 -1.07 -7.24 8.81
CA MET A 11 0.16 -7.52 9.54
C MET A 11 0.59 -6.37 10.46
N GLU A 12 -0.36 -5.80 11.20
CA GLU A 12 -0.06 -4.87 12.29
C GLU A 12 0.92 -5.52 13.30
N PRO A 13 1.70 -4.75 14.07
CA PRO A 13 2.66 -5.31 15.01
C PRO A 13 2.02 -6.38 15.92
N VAL A 14 2.74 -7.49 16.12
CA VAL A 14 2.23 -8.63 16.91
C VAL A 14 1.80 -8.19 18.31
N GLU A 15 2.53 -7.25 18.90
CA GLU A 15 2.24 -6.65 20.19
C GLU A 15 0.87 -5.97 20.22
N ASP A 16 0.53 -5.24 19.15
CA ASP A 16 -0.75 -4.54 19.03
C ASP A 16 -1.89 -5.53 18.81
N VAL A 17 -1.69 -6.55 17.97
CA VAL A 17 -2.66 -7.64 17.75
C VAL A 17 -2.96 -8.37 19.06
N MET A 18 -1.92 -8.72 19.83
CA MET A 18 -2.09 -9.37 21.13
C MET A 18 -2.75 -8.44 22.15
N ALA A 19 -2.42 -7.15 22.15
CA ALA A 19 -3.09 -6.17 23.00
C ALA A 19 -4.59 -6.07 22.68
N ALA A 20 -4.96 -6.01 21.39
CA ALA A 20 -6.35 -6.03 20.96
C ALA A 20 -7.05 -7.34 21.33
N LEU A 21 -6.38 -8.49 21.19
CA LEU A 21 -6.94 -9.80 21.53
C LEU A 21 -7.33 -9.85 23.02
N ARG A 22 -6.44 -9.37 23.90
CA ARG A 22 -6.67 -9.29 25.36
C ARG A 22 -7.83 -8.38 25.77
N THR A 23 -8.29 -7.48 24.89
CA THR A 23 -9.50 -6.66 25.14
C THR A 23 -10.80 -7.39 24.79
N THR A 24 -10.71 -8.55 24.14
CA THR A 24 -11.90 -9.36 23.79
C THR A 24 -12.51 -9.93 25.07
N PRO A 25 -13.84 -9.87 25.26
CA PRO A 25 -14.51 -10.51 26.39
C PRO A 25 -14.15 -11.99 26.44
N GLU A 26 -13.79 -12.48 27.63
CA GLU A 26 -13.42 -13.90 27.83
C GLU A 26 -12.35 -14.38 26.83
N TYR A 27 -11.34 -13.55 26.53
CA TYR A 27 -10.35 -13.87 25.50
C TYR A 27 -9.59 -15.18 25.74
N LEU A 28 -9.55 -15.73 26.95
CA LEU A 28 -8.92 -17.02 27.22
C LEU A 28 -9.89 -18.20 27.19
N SER A 29 -11.20 -17.99 27.01
CA SER A 29 -12.15 -19.10 26.93
C SER A 29 -11.91 -19.93 25.68
N LEU A 30 -12.19 -21.24 25.76
CA LEU A 30 -12.04 -22.16 24.63
C LEU A 30 -12.83 -21.67 23.41
N ALA A 31 -14.05 -21.15 23.62
CA ALA A 31 -14.87 -20.58 22.55
C ALA A 31 -14.20 -19.38 21.85
N THR A 32 -13.50 -18.52 22.58
CA THR A 32 -12.78 -17.38 21.98
C THR A 32 -11.50 -17.83 21.26
N GLN A 33 -10.83 -18.87 21.77
CA GLN A 33 -9.69 -19.49 21.10
C GLN A 33 -10.10 -20.09 19.76
N ASP A 34 -11.19 -20.88 19.73
CA ASP A 34 -11.76 -21.48 18.52
C ASP A 34 -12.19 -20.42 17.51
N ALA A 35 -12.89 -19.39 17.98
CA ALA A 35 -13.32 -18.28 17.13
C ALA A 35 -12.12 -17.52 16.54
N PHE A 36 -11.03 -17.36 17.29
CA PHE A 36 -9.82 -16.71 16.78
C PHE A 36 -9.18 -17.54 15.66
N VAL A 37 -9.04 -18.85 15.86
CA VAL A 37 -8.49 -19.73 14.81
C VAL A 37 -9.38 -19.71 13.56
N THR A 38 -10.68 -19.90 13.73
CA THR A 38 -11.62 -20.07 12.62
C THR A 38 -11.95 -18.78 11.87
N GLU A 39 -12.10 -17.66 12.57
CA GLU A 39 -12.53 -16.39 11.95
C GLU A 39 -11.38 -15.44 11.60
N VAL A 40 -10.20 -15.60 12.22
CA VAL A 40 -9.02 -14.75 11.99
C VAL A 40 -7.94 -15.50 11.22
N LEU A 41 -7.44 -16.61 11.78
CA LEU A 41 -6.29 -17.30 11.20
C LEU A 41 -6.62 -18.04 9.92
N ARG A 42 -7.82 -18.66 9.87
CA ARG A 42 -8.38 -19.42 8.74
C ARG A 42 -9.43 -18.63 7.96
N ASP A 43 -9.27 -17.31 7.95
CA ASP A 43 -10.06 -16.48 7.06
C ASP A 43 -9.82 -16.89 5.60
N PRO A 44 -10.86 -17.03 4.75
CA PRO A 44 -10.70 -17.54 3.38
C PRO A 44 -9.71 -16.75 2.52
N LEU A 45 -9.51 -15.46 2.82
CA LEU A 45 -8.51 -14.66 2.11
C LEU A 45 -7.09 -15.03 2.54
N CYS A 46 -6.89 -15.28 3.83
CA CYS A 46 -5.61 -15.68 4.40
C CYS A 46 -5.24 -17.12 4.02
N ASP A 47 -6.20 -18.01 3.76
CA ASP A 47 -5.92 -19.36 3.25
C ASP A 47 -5.33 -19.33 1.83
N LEU A 48 -5.75 -18.37 1.01
CA LEU A 48 -5.25 -18.19 -0.36
C LEU A 48 -4.01 -17.30 -0.42
N TYR A 49 -3.98 -16.25 0.41
CA TYR A 49 -2.98 -15.18 0.41
C TYR A 49 -2.59 -14.87 1.86
N ALA A 50 -1.74 -15.75 2.41
CA ALA A 50 -1.41 -15.76 3.81
C ALA A 50 -0.49 -14.61 4.24
N PRO A 51 -0.72 -14.04 5.44
CA PRO A 51 0.29 -13.30 6.18
C PRO A 51 1.55 -14.14 6.40
N LYS A 52 2.66 -13.48 6.75
CA LYS A 52 3.94 -14.16 6.97
C LYS A 52 3.81 -15.26 8.02
N GLN A 53 4.33 -16.45 7.71
CA GLN A 53 4.19 -17.61 8.58
C GLN A 53 4.81 -17.42 9.98
N VAL A 54 5.98 -16.78 10.05
CA VAL A 54 6.65 -16.44 11.33
C VAL A 54 5.84 -15.44 12.16
N TYR A 55 5.14 -14.52 11.50
CA TYR A 55 4.26 -13.56 12.15
C TYR A 55 3.08 -14.28 12.83
N THR A 56 2.40 -15.16 12.08
CA THR A 56 1.28 -15.92 12.65
C THR A 56 1.73 -16.88 13.75
N LEU A 57 2.86 -17.57 13.57
CA LEU A 57 3.42 -18.44 14.62
C LEU A 57 3.69 -17.67 15.92
N ARG A 58 4.19 -16.44 15.84
CA ARG A 58 4.45 -15.60 17.01
C ARG A 58 3.15 -15.25 17.75
N ILE A 59 2.10 -14.90 17.02
CA ILE A 59 0.78 -14.62 17.60
C ILE A 59 0.23 -15.86 18.33
N VAL A 60 0.21 -17.01 17.66
CA VAL A 60 -0.31 -18.26 18.23
C VAL A 60 0.47 -18.67 19.49
N LYS A 61 1.80 -18.58 19.45
CA LYS A 61 2.65 -18.86 20.64
C LYS A 61 2.34 -17.96 21.82
N LEU A 62 2.13 -16.66 21.58
CA LEU A 62 1.81 -15.71 22.64
C LEU A 62 0.41 -15.97 23.21
N TYR A 63 -0.55 -16.34 22.37
CA TYR A 63 -1.91 -16.66 22.84
C TYR A 63 -1.92 -17.94 23.70
N VAL A 64 -1.21 -18.99 23.28
CA VAL A 64 -1.01 -20.19 24.10
C VAL A 64 -0.32 -19.86 25.42
N ALA A 65 0.75 -19.06 25.39
CA ALA A 65 1.46 -18.66 26.61
C ALA A 65 0.58 -17.85 27.58
N ASP A 66 -0.30 -16.97 27.07
CA ASP A 66 -1.26 -16.24 27.90
C ASP A 66 -2.24 -17.20 28.60
N ALA A 67 -2.73 -18.24 27.91
CA ALA A 67 -3.64 -19.25 28.47
C ALA A 67 -2.96 -20.11 29.55
N GLU A 68 -1.75 -20.59 29.27
CA GLU A 68 -0.94 -21.36 30.22
C GLU A 68 -0.62 -20.56 31.48
N ALA A 69 -0.24 -19.28 31.32
CA ALA A 69 0.08 -18.40 32.44
C ALA A 69 -1.14 -18.12 33.35
N ALA A 70 -2.35 -18.16 32.79
CA ALA A 70 -3.59 -18.05 33.55
C ALA A 70 -4.05 -19.38 34.18
N GLY A 71 -3.35 -20.49 33.89
CA GLY A 71 -3.75 -21.84 34.33
C GLY A 71 -5.02 -22.36 33.66
N GLY A 72 -5.37 -21.84 32.48
CA GLY A 72 -6.54 -22.24 31.71
C GLY A 72 -6.24 -23.37 30.73
N ASP A 73 -7.31 -23.99 30.21
CA ASP A 73 -7.21 -24.98 29.13
C ASP A 73 -6.97 -24.30 27.77
N ILE A 74 -6.33 -25.03 26.86
CA ILE A 74 -6.09 -24.61 25.48
C ILE A 74 -7.00 -25.45 24.58
N SER A 75 -7.74 -24.80 23.68
CA SER A 75 -8.59 -25.48 22.71
C SER A 75 -7.80 -26.41 21.79
N ASP A 76 -8.41 -27.50 21.36
CA ASP A 76 -7.82 -28.43 20.40
C ASP A 76 -7.48 -27.72 19.08
N GLU A 77 -8.31 -26.77 18.64
CA GLU A 77 -8.14 -25.94 17.45
C GLU A 77 -6.87 -25.09 17.53
N LEU A 78 -6.68 -24.34 18.62
CA LEU A 78 -5.50 -23.50 18.82
C LEU A 78 -4.21 -24.33 18.95
N MET A 79 -4.29 -25.48 19.62
CA MET A 79 -3.16 -26.42 19.72
C MET A 79 -2.81 -27.04 18.37
N ALA A 80 -3.80 -27.46 17.59
CA ALA A 80 -3.60 -28.00 16.25
C ALA A 80 -2.92 -26.95 15.34
N GLU A 81 -3.39 -25.71 15.39
CA GLU A 81 -2.83 -24.58 14.66
C GLU A 81 -1.36 -24.30 15.04
N LEU A 82 -1.03 -24.35 16.33
CA LEU A 82 0.35 -24.21 16.80
C LEU A 82 1.23 -25.35 16.26
N MET A 83 0.77 -26.59 16.35
CA MET A 83 1.52 -27.77 15.94
C MET A 83 1.76 -27.80 14.44
N GLU A 84 0.76 -27.45 13.64
CA GLU A 84 0.86 -27.31 12.19
C GLU A 84 1.91 -26.26 11.81
N ARG A 85 1.88 -25.09 12.46
CA ARG A 85 2.85 -24.01 12.20
C ARG A 85 4.26 -24.36 12.66
N ILE A 86 4.42 -25.07 13.77
CA ILE A 86 5.75 -25.57 14.19
C ILE A 86 6.30 -26.58 13.18
N ALA A 87 5.45 -27.45 12.64
CA ALA A 87 5.85 -28.42 11.63
C ALA A 87 6.28 -27.74 10.31
N SER A 88 5.57 -26.70 9.88
CA SER A 88 5.90 -25.93 8.67
C SER A 88 7.09 -24.98 8.84
N ASN A 89 7.41 -24.57 10.09
CA ASN A 89 8.48 -23.60 10.39
C ASN A 89 9.91 -24.12 10.20
N LYS A 90 10.12 -25.41 9.92
CA LYS A 90 11.48 -25.96 9.71
C LYS A 90 12.19 -25.44 8.45
N ASN A 91 11.51 -24.65 7.60
CA ASN A 91 12.02 -24.17 6.30
C ASN A 91 12.05 -22.62 6.13
N LEU A 92 11.77 -21.81 7.16
CA LEU A 92 11.35 -20.39 6.99
C LEU A 92 12.37 -19.29 7.31
N ASN A 93 13.65 -19.62 7.54
CA ASN A 93 14.65 -18.60 7.90
C ASN A 93 15.22 -17.79 6.70
N SER A 94 14.50 -17.69 5.58
CA SER A 94 14.88 -16.73 4.53
C SER A 94 14.35 -15.33 4.88
N LEU A 95 15.27 -14.36 4.96
CA LEU A 95 14.93 -12.94 5.12
C LEU A 95 14.11 -12.42 3.92
N ASP A 96 14.11 -13.16 2.80
CA ASP A 96 13.53 -12.82 1.50
C ASP A 96 12.14 -13.44 1.27
N GLU A 97 11.47 -13.94 2.31
CA GLU A 97 10.15 -14.53 2.15
C GLU A 97 9.09 -13.48 1.80
N LEU A 98 8.57 -13.58 0.57
CA LEU A 98 7.39 -12.88 0.11
C LEU A 98 6.14 -13.43 0.81
N HIS A 99 5.26 -12.55 1.23
CA HIS A 99 4.00 -12.88 1.89
C HIS A 99 2.92 -11.87 1.47
N HIS A 100 1.68 -12.09 1.88
CA HIS A 100 0.59 -11.22 1.49
C HIS A 100 0.06 -10.40 2.66
N VAL A 101 -0.27 -9.16 2.35
CA VAL A 101 -1.04 -8.26 3.21
C VAL A 101 -2.32 -7.87 2.47
N SER A 102 -3.42 -7.72 3.20
CA SER A 102 -4.73 -7.43 2.62
C SER A 102 -5.46 -6.32 3.35
N TYR A 103 -5.88 -5.29 2.60
CA TYR A 103 -6.53 -4.10 3.13
C TYR A 103 -7.97 -4.02 2.64
N ARG A 104 -8.93 -4.06 3.57
CA ARG A 104 -10.35 -4.00 3.22
C ARG A 104 -10.71 -2.59 2.76
N LEU A 105 -11.32 -2.48 1.58
CA LEU A 105 -11.86 -1.21 1.12
C LEU A 105 -13.27 -1.02 1.69
N ARG A 106 -13.50 0.09 2.40
CA ARG A 106 -14.83 0.45 2.92
C ARG A 106 -15.66 1.15 1.83
N LEU A 107 -15.88 0.46 0.72
CA LEU A 107 -16.73 0.95 -0.37
C LEU A 107 -18.18 0.51 -0.15
N ASP A 108 -19.14 1.28 -0.66
CA ASP A 108 -20.55 0.93 -0.60
C ASP A 108 -20.80 -0.44 -1.25
N GLY A 109 -21.39 -1.37 -0.49
CA GLY A 109 -21.67 -2.75 -0.94
C GLY A 109 -20.49 -3.72 -0.87
N ALA A 110 -19.34 -3.33 -0.29
CA ALA A 110 -18.17 -4.20 -0.16
C ALA A 110 -18.37 -5.35 0.85
N GLY A 111 -18.19 -6.58 0.39
CA GLY A 111 -18.20 -7.81 1.19
C GLY A 111 -17.02 -7.93 2.16
N ARG A 112 -17.02 -8.99 2.98
CA ARG A 112 -15.94 -9.27 3.97
C ARG A 112 -14.59 -9.58 3.31
N THR A 113 -14.60 -10.08 2.09
CA THR A 113 -13.41 -10.46 1.30
C THR A 113 -12.97 -9.37 0.32
N ASP A 114 -13.69 -8.26 0.24
CA ASP A 114 -13.42 -7.18 -0.71
C ASP A 114 -12.26 -6.33 -0.19
N ALA A 115 -11.06 -6.79 -0.50
CA ALA A 115 -9.80 -6.25 -0.02
C ALA A 115 -8.77 -6.23 -1.14
N ILE A 116 -7.97 -5.17 -1.19
CA ILE A 116 -6.77 -5.12 -2.01
C ILE A 116 -5.71 -5.96 -1.32
N THR A 117 -5.23 -6.97 -2.03
CA THR A 117 -4.18 -7.87 -1.54
C THR A 117 -2.89 -7.63 -2.31
N CYS A 118 -1.80 -7.39 -1.59
CA CYS A 118 -0.49 -7.21 -2.17
C CYS A 118 0.48 -8.25 -1.61
N ARG A 119 1.25 -8.87 -2.50
CA ARG A 119 2.45 -9.61 -2.11
C ARG A 119 3.59 -8.63 -1.89
N VAL A 120 4.25 -8.75 -0.74
CA VAL A 120 5.25 -7.82 -0.22
C VAL A 120 6.45 -8.58 0.34
N ALA A 121 7.60 -7.90 0.43
CA ALA A 121 8.82 -8.42 1.05
C ALA A 121 8.98 -7.92 2.50
N THR A 122 9.72 -8.68 3.32
CA THR A 122 9.95 -8.31 4.74
C THR A 122 11.12 -7.33 4.93
N ALA A 123 12.12 -7.36 4.04
CA ALA A 123 13.43 -6.76 4.29
C ALA A 123 13.67 -5.41 3.58
N HIS A 124 14.54 -4.60 4.20
CA HIS A 124 14.93 -3.24 3.80
C HIS A 124 15.68 -3.11 2.46
N ASN A 125 16.17 -4.20 1.87
CA ASN A 125 17.05 -4.16 0.69
C ASN A 125 16.27 -4.09 -0.64
N GLU A 126 14.95 -4.33 -0.61
CA GLU A 126 14.05 -4.24 -1.76
C GLU A 126 12.97 -3.20 -1.47
N VAL A 127 13.38 -1.94 -1.39
CA VAL A 127 12.50 -0.78 -1.11
C VAL A 127 11.20 -0.84 -1.94
N GLY A 128 11.27 -1.27 -3.21
CA GLY A 128 10.11 -1.38 -4.09
C GLY A 128 9.10 -2.48 -3.76
N MET A 129 9.42 -3.46 -2.90
CA MET A 129 8.50 -4.55 -2.54
C MET A 129 7.82 -4.36 -1.17
N LYS A 130 8.04 -3.21 -0.52
CA LYS A 130 7.35 -2.79 0.71
C LYS A 130 6.22 -1.80 0.38
N LEU A 131 5.18 -1.78 1.22
CA LEU A 131 4.21 -0.69 1.24
C LEU A 131 4.71 0.47 2.11
N TRP A 132 4.81 1.65 1.52
CA TRP A 132 5.29 2.86 2.19
C TRP A 132 4.16 3.77 2.62
N GLU A 133 4.39 4.53 3.69
CA GLU A 133 3.34 5.29 4.37
C GLU A 133 2.76 6.40 3.47
N ALA A 134 3.58 7.04 2.63
CA ALA A 134 3.08 7.99 1.65
C ALA A 134 2.22 7.35 0.55
N GLY A 135 2.41 6.07 0.24
CA GLY A 135 1.51 5.31 -0.64
C GLY A 135 0.13 5.10 -0.02
N PHE A 136 0.08 4.73 1.27
CA PHE A 136 -1.20 4.67 2.00
C PHE A 136 -1.90 6.03 2.08
N PHE A 137 -1.15 7.09 2.38
CA PHE A 137 -1.68 8.45 2.45
C PHE A 137 -2.27 8.92 1.11
N LEU A 138 -1.57 8.63 0.00
CA LEU A 138 -2.05 8.94 -1.34
C LEU A 138 -3.27 8.09 -1.74
N ALA A 139 -3.31 6.83 -1.32
CA ALA A 139 -4.47 5.96 -1.53
C ALA A 139 -5.71 6.46 -0.78
N GLU A 140 -5.56 6.97 0.44
CA GLU A 140 -6.64 7.59 1.20
C GLU A 140 -7.13 8.89 0.56
N TYR A 141 -6.20 9.72 0.08
CA TYR A 141 -6.56 10.90 -0.70
C TYR A 141 -7.39 10.51 -1.93
N ALA A 142 -6.98 9.46 -2.66
CA ALA A 142 -7.70 8.94 -3.82
C ALA A 142 -9.10 8.42 -3.46
N LEU A 143 -9.24 7.73 -2.33
CA LEU A 143 -10.53 7.26 -1.81
C LEU A 143 -11.46 8.41 -1.44
N ALA A 144 -10.92 9.47 -0.82
CA ALA A 144 -11.69 10.64 -0.39
C ALA A 144 -12.04 11.61 -1.54
N HIS A 145 -11.27 11.61 -2.63
CA HIS A 145 -11.41 12.53 -3.75
C HIS A 145 -11.58 11.80 -5.10
N PRO A 146 -12.57 10.90 -5.25
CA PRO A 146 -12.71 10.08 -6.45
C PRO A 146 -12.88 10.93 -7.73
N ASN A 147 -13.51 12.10 -7.63
CA ASN A 147 -13.75 13.01 -8.76
C ASN A 147 -12.46 13.58 -9.38
N VAL A 148 -11.34 13.61 -8.64
CA VAL A 148 -10.04 14.03 -9.18
C VAL A 148 -9.56 13.05 -10.25
N PHE A 149 -9.92 11.78 -10.11
CA PHE A 149 -9.45 10.69 -10.96
C PHE A 149 -10.55 10.09 -11.85
N ALA A 150 -11.81 10.42 -11.59
CA ALA A 150 -12.96 9.89 -12.31
C ALA A 150 -12.82 10.08 -13.83
N HIS A 151 -12.90 8.97 -14.56
CA HIS A 151 -12.76 8.95 -16.03
C HIS A 151 -11.41 9.47 -16.57
N LYS A 152 -10.42 9.65 -15.70
CA LYS A 152 -9.06 10.07 -16.08
C LYS A 152 -8.18 8.86 -16.37
N ARG A 153 -7.17 9.06 -17.20
CA ARG A 153 -6.09 8.10 -17.40
C ARG A 153 -4.94 8.49 -16.48
N VAL A 154 -4.60 7.59 -15.56
CA VAL A 154 -3.66 7.87 -14.47
C VAL A 154 -2.38 7.06 -14.67
N ILE A 155 -1.23 7.67 -14.43
CA ILE A 155 0.06 6.97 -14.38
C ILE A 155 0.69 7.12 -12.99
N GLU A 156 1.13 6.02 -12.39
CA GLU A 156 1.87 6.01 -11.13
C GLU A 156 3.37 5.78 -11.40
N LEU A 157 4.22 6.69 -10.94
CA LEU A 157 5.67 6.54 -10.95
C LEU A 157 6.14 5.86 -9.67
N GLY A 158 7.11 4.94 -9.78
CA GLY A 158 7.71 4.27 -8.63
C GLY A 158 6.68 3.54 -7.77
N ALA A 159 5.79 2.80 -8.43
CA ALA A 159 4.62 2.19 -7.81
C ALA A 159 4.99 1.10 -6.78
N GLY A 160 6.20 0.54 -6.86
CA GLY A 160 6.62 -0.55 -5.99
C GLY A 160 5.69 -1.76 -6.09
N ALA A 161 5.02 -2.11 -4.99
CA ALA A 161 4.02 -3.19 -4.96
C ALA A 161 2.67 -2.81 -5.59
N GLY A 162 2.45 -1.54 -5.95
CA GLY A 162 1.29 -1.05 -6.70
C GLY A 162 0.06 -0.67 -5.88
N PHE A 163 0.18 -0.61 -4.55
CA PHE A 163 -0.97 -0.46 -3.67
C PHE A 163 -1.83 0.78 -4.00
N THR A 164 -1.21 1.94 -4.21
CA THR A 164 -1.93 3.19 -4.53
C THR A 164 -2.76 3.05 -5.81
N GLY A 165 -2.14 2.63 -6.92
CA GLY A 165 -2.82 2.42 -8.20
C GLY A 165 -3.92 1.37 -8.13
N LEU A 166 -3.73 0.30 -7.35
CA LEU A 166 -4.75 -0.74 -7.13
C LEU A 166 -5.95 -0.22 -6.35
N VAL A 167 -5.73 0.52 -5.25
CA VAL A 167 -6.80 1.17 -4.48
C VAL A 167 -7.56 2.16 -5.34
N LEU A 168 -6.83 2.99 -6.11
CA LEU A 168 -7.41 3.95 -7.03
C LEU A 168 -8.30 3.27 -8.09
N ALA A 169 -7.83 2.18 -8.68
CA ALA A 169 -8.56 1.42 -9.69
C ALA A 169 -9.79 0.68 -9.14
N ALA A 170 -9.79 0.36 -7.85
CA ALA A 170 -10.94 -0.25 -7.17
C ALA A 170 -12.01 0.76 -6.72
N ASN A 171 -11.67 2.05 -6.72
CA ASN A 171 -12.54 3.12 -6.24
C ASN A 171 -13.69 3.44 -7.21
N HIS A 172 -14.74 4.11 -6.71
CA HIS A 172 -15.90 4.54 -7.49
C HIS A 172 -16.25 6.03 -7.26
N PRO A 173 -16.48 6.85 -8.31
CA PRO A 173 -16.26 6.54 -9.72
C PRO A 173 -14.80 6.22 -10.05
N ALA A 174 -14.60 5.24 -10.93
CA ALA A 174 -13.26 4.74 -11.27
C ALA A 174 -12.56 5.66 -12.31
N PRO A 175 -11.22 5.62 -12.35
CA PRO A 175 -10.47 6.11 -13.51
C PRO A 175 -10.87 5.39 -14.80
N ALA A 176 -10.56 6.00 -15.95
CA ALA A 176 -10.69 5.32 -17.23
C ALA A 176 -9.62 4.22 -17.41
N HIS A 177 -8.42 4.45 -16.87
CA HIS A 177 -7.27 3.55 -16.97
C HIS A 177 -6.22 3.93 -15.93
N VAL A 178 -5.50 2.95 -15.41
CA VAL A 178 -4.33 3.18 -14.55
C VAL A 178 -3.12 2.44 -15.14
N LEU A 179 -1.99 3.14 -15.28
CA LEU A 179 -0.70 2.54 -15.61
C LEU A 179 0.20 2.65 -14.37
N VAL A 180 0.56 1.53 -13.76
CA VAL A 180 1.51 1.49 -12.64
C VAL A 180 2.92 1.18 -13.16
N THR A 181 3.91 1.96 -12.77
CA THR A 181 5.26 1.86 -13.33
C THR A 181 6.34 1.78 -12.27
N ASP A 182 7.38 1.02 -12.57
CA ASP A 182 8.63 0.95 -11.80
C ASP A 182 9.77 0.62 -12.78
N TYR A 183 11.02 0.58 -12.33
CA TYR A 183 12.18 0.32 -13.19
C TYR A 183 12.85 -1.02 -12.88
N ALA A 184 12.83 -1.47 -11.64
CA ALA A 184 13.56 -2.66 -11.22
C ALA A 184 12.83 -3.94 -11.71
N PRO A 185 13.51 -4.87 -12.44
CA PRO A 185 12.85 -6.06 -13.00
C PRO A 185 12.09 -6.92 -12.00
N GLU A 186 12.67 -7.14 -10.81
CA GLU A 186 12.03 -7.95 -9.76
C GLU A 186 10.81 -7.25 -9.15
N VAL A 187 10.89 -5.93 -8.94
CA VAL A 187 9.75 -5.11 -8.48
C VAL A 187 8.64 -5.15 -9.53
N LEU A 188 8.96 -4.99 -10.82
CA LEU A 188 8.00 -5.08 -11.92
C LEU A 188 7.35 -6.46 -12.02
N GLN A 189 8.08 -7.54 -11.77
CA GLN A 189 7.51 -8.89 -11.72
C GLN A 189 6.50 -9.02 -10.58
N ASN A 190 6.83 -8.49 -9.40
CA ASN A 190 5.91 -8.51 -8.26
C ASN A 190 4.70 -7.58 -8.46
N LEU A 191 4.91 -6.41 -9.06
CA LEU A 191 3.85 -5.46 -9.42
C LEU A 191 2.84 -6.09 -10.37
N ARG A 192 3.30 -6.79 -11.43
CA ARG A 192 2.44 -7.56 -12.33
C ARG A 192 1.62 -8.61 -11.60
N TYR A 193 2.28 -9.39 -10.74
CA TYR A 193 1.60 -10.38 -9.92
C TYR A 193 0.49 -9.75 -9.06
N ASN A 194 0.74 -8.60 -8.43
CA ASN A 194 -0.26 -7.91 -7.61
C ASN A 194 -1.42 -7.35 -8.45
N VAL A 195 -1.16 -6.84 -9.65
CA VAL A 195 -2.21 -6.40 -10.59
C VAL A 195 -3.08 -7.59 -11.02
N GLU A 196 -2.48 -8.67 -11.50
CA GLU A 196 -3.17 -9.87 -11.94
C GLU A 196 -4.01 -10.50 -10.82
N LEU A 197 -3.46 -10.55 -9.60
CA LEU A 197 -4.14 -11.04 -8.42
C LEU A 197 -5.45 -10.29 -8.16
N ASN A 198 -5.39 -8.96 -8.07
CA ASN A 198 -6.58 -8.16 -7.76
C ASN A 198 -7.58 -8.10 -8.93
N ALA A 199 -7.09 -8.19 -10.17
CA ALA A 199 -7.94 -8.34 -11.36
C ALA A 199 -8.68 -9.69 -11.34
N PHE A 200 -7.98 -10.79 -11.08
CA PHE A 200 -8.57 -12.14 -10.98
C PHE A 200 -9.64 -12.23 -9.88
N ARG A 201 -9.44 -11.50 -8.77
CA ARG A 201 -10.40 -11.40 -7.68
C ARG A 201 -11.55 -10.42 -7.95
N ASN A 202 -11.65 -9.84 -9.14
CA ASN A 202 -12.66 -8.83 -9.54
C ASN A 202 -12.70 -7.60 -8.62
N MET A 203 -11.55 -7.22 -8.05
CA MET A 203 -11.46 -6.05 -7.17
C MET A 203 -11.34 -4.72 -7.92
N LEU A 204 -10.90 -4.75 -9.17
CA LEU A 204 -10.59 -3.56 -9.96
C LEU A 204 -11.79 -3.16 -10.84
N ARG A 205 -12.11 -1.87 -10.88
CA ARG A 205 -13.23 -1.30 -11.64
C ARG A 205 -12.82 -0.66 -12.96
N CYS A 206 -11.52 -0.55 -13.22
CA CYS A 206 -10.94 -0.16 -14.50
C CYS A 206 -9.77 -1.07 -14.86
N SER A 207 -9.28 -0.98 -16.10
CA SER A 207 -8.05 -1.67 -16.48
C SER A 207 -6.84 -1.05 -15.77
N VAL A 208 -5.94 -1.94 -15.34
CA VAL A 208 -4.66 -1.57 -14.74
C VAL A 208 -3.56 -2.31 -15.51
N ASP A 209 -2.64 -1.55 -16.10
CA ASP A 209 -1.48 -2.10 -16.81
C ASP A 209 -0.20 -1.82 -16.04
N THR A 210 0.86 -2.57 -16.35
CA THR A 210 2.21 -2.35 -15.82
C THR A 210 3.17 -1.98 -16.95
N ALA A 211 4.12 -1.08 -16.69
CA ALA A 211 5.21 -0.80 -17.61
C ALA A 211 6.53 -0.51 -16.87
N ALA A 212 7.65 -0.85 -17.53
CA ALA A 212 8.96 -0.41 -17.09
C ALA A 212 9.12 1.07 -17.40
N LEU A 213 9.47 1.87 -16.40
CA LEU A 213 9.72 3.30 -16.53
C LEU A 213 10.95 3.67 -15.70
N ASP A 214 12.10 3.70 -16.37
CA ASP A 214 13.34 4.22 -15.81
C ASP A 214 13.41 5.73 -16.08
N TRP A 215 13.43 6.54 -15.02
CA TRP A 215 13.45 7.99 -15.14
C TRP A 215 14.63 8.49 -15.96
N THR A 216 15.77 7.79 -15.96
CA THR A 216 17.01 8.20 -16.67
C THR A 216 16.89 8.09 -18.18
N THR A 217 16.06 7.17 -18.68
CA THR A 217 15.92 6.87 -20.12
C THR A 217 14.51 7.11 -20.67
N TRP A 218 13.52 7.30 -19.79
CA TRP A 218 12.12 7.44 -20.21
C TRP A 218 11.90 8.65 -21.11
N THR A 219 11.20 8.45 -22.21
CA THR A 219 10.73 9.51 -23.08
C THR A 219 9.25 9.31 -23.37
N TRP A 220 8.48 10.38 -23.32
CA TRP A 220 7.06 10.30 -23.59
C TRP A 220 6.80 10.26 -25.10
N THR A 221 6.49 9.09 -25.63
CA THR A 221 6.12 8.93 -27.05
C THR A 221 4.64 9.24 -27.28
N ASP A 222 3.77 8.74 -26.39
CA ASP A 222 2.32 8.98 -26.39
C ASP A 222 1.88 9.69 -25.11
N ALA A 223 2.66 10.69 -24.66
CA ALA A 223 2.41 11.45 -23.43
C ALA A 223 0.94 11.84 -23.27
N ALA A 224 0.31 12.26 -24.38
CA ALA A 224 -1.08 12.70 -24.52
C ALA A 224 -2.13 11.68 -24.02
N ALA A 225 -1.73 10.45 -23.71
CA ALA A 225 -2.59 9.41 -23.17
C ALA A 225 -2.96 9.59 -21.68
N PHE A 226 -2.21 10.35 -20.87
CA PHE A 226 -2.45 10.43 -19.43
C PHE A 226 -2.79 11.85 -18.96
N ASP A 227 -3.75 11.95 -18.03
CA ASP A 227 -4.25 13.20 -17.47
C ASP A 227 -3.62 13.52 -16.10
N VAL A 228 -3.44 12.48 -15.26
CA VAL A 228 -2.94 12.63 -13.89
C VAL A 228 -1.75 11.73 -13.69
N LEU A 229 -0.66 12.28 -13.14
CA LEU A 229 0.48 11.52 -12.67
C LEU A 229 0.44 11.47 -11.15
N ILE A 230 0.72 10.31 -10.57
CA ILE A 230 0.81 10.17 -9.12
C ILE A 230 2.15 9.53 -8.73
N ALA A 231 2.64 9.85 -7.53
CA ALA A 231 3.86 9.28 -6.99
C ALA A 231 3.82 9.26 -5.46
N GLY A 232 3.94 8.06 -4.86
CA GLY A 232 3.99 7.87 -3.42
C GLY A 232 5.41 7.52 -2.98
N ASP A 233 5.99 8.33 -2.10
CA ASP A 233 7.32 8.13 -1.50
C ASP A 233 8.50 8.06 -2.48
N CYS A 234 8.40 8.66 -3.67
CA CYS A 234 9.48 8.71 -4.67
C CYS A 234 10.57 9.77 -4.40
N VAL A 235 10.40 10.59 -3.36
CA VAL A 235 11.29 11.73 -3.05
C VAL A 235 12.24 11.35 -1.90
N TYR A 236 13.29 10.59 -2.20
CA TYR A 236 14.27 10.14 -1.18
C TYR A 236 15.73 10.19 -1.66
N ASP A 237 15.99 9.96 -2.94
CA ASP A 237 17.34 10.02 -3.52
C ASP A 237 17.53 11.31 -4.32
N VAL A 238 18.32 12.24 -3.77
CA VAL A 238 18.60 13.54 -4.39
C VAL A 238 19.27 13.38 -5.77
N ALA A 239 20.05 12.31 -5.98
CA ALA A 239 20.70 12.06 -7.27
C ALA A 239 19.69 11.77 -8.40
N SER A 240 18.51 11.27 -8.06
CA SER A 240 17.43 10.95 -9.02
C SER A 240 16.57 12.16 -9.42
N PHE A 241 16.68 13.28 -8.70
CA PHE A 241 15.78 14.43 -8.91
C PHE A 241 15.88 15.04 -10.32
N PRO A 242 17.07 15.22 -10.94
CA PRO A 242 17.13 15.75 -12.30
C PRO A 242 16.35 14.91 -13.32
N ASP A 243 16.45 13.58 -13.22
CA ASP A 243 15.74 12.66 -14.12
C ASP A 243 14.24 12.64 -13.84
N LEU A 244 13.84 12.65 -12.57
CA LEU A 244 12.45 12.79 -12.16
C LEU A 244 11.83 14.10 -12.68
N MET A 245 12.56 15.23 -12.54
CA MET A 245 12.11 16.52 -13.04
C MET A 245 11.96 16.53 -14.56
N ARG A 246 12.85 15.86 -15.29
CA ARG A 246 12.74 15.73 -16.75
C ARG A 246 11.45 15.00 -17.14
N VAL A 247 11.14 13.89 -16.48
CA VAL A 247 9.90 13.13 -16.70
C VAL A 247 8.68 13.98 -16.35
N LEU A 248 8.69 14.64 -15.20
CA LEU A 248 7.59 15.43 -14.66
C LEU A 248 7.33 16.70 -15.49
N ALA A 249 8.35 17.48 -15.82
CA ALA A 249 8.24 18.69 -16.62
C ALA A 249 7.68 18.39 -18.02
N ALA A 250 8.14 17.31 -18.66
CA ALA A 250 7.59 16.88 -19.95
C ALA A 250 6.12 16.45 -19.84
N PHE A 251 5.72 15.81 -18.74
CA PHE A 251 4.34 15.46 -18.47
C PHE A 251 3.44 16.70 -18.27
N LEU A 252 3.90 17.66 -17.45
CA LEU A 252 3.19 18.90 -17.09
C LEU A 252 3.24 19.98 -18.19
N ALA A 253 4.11 19.82 -19.20
CA ALA A 253 4.15 20.72 -20.35
C ALA A 253 2.85 20.71 -21.18
N ARG A 254 1.99 19.70 -20.98
CA ARG A 254 0.75 19.48 -21.71
C ARG A 254 -0.42 20.21 -21.04
N PRO A 255 -1.42 20.65 -21.82
CA PRO A 255 -2.62 21.23 -21.25
C PRO A 255 -3.41 20.17 -20.47
N ASN A 256 -4.12 20.62 -19.43
CA ASN A 256 -5.04 19.80 -18.62
C ASN A 256 -4.38 18.62 -17.89
N THR A 257 -3.07 18.68 -17.63
CA THR A 257 -2.38 17.68 -16.82
C THR A 257 -2.05 18.20 -15.43
N SER A 258 -2.00 17.29 -14.47
CA SER A 258 -1.61 17.58 -13.09
C SER A 258 -0.85 16.38 -12.51
N ALA A 259 0.01 16.63 -11.54
CA ALA A 259 0.70 15.56 -10.83
C ALA A 259 0.46 15.65 -9.33
N ILE A 260 0.41 14.52 -8.63
CA ILE A 260 0.14 14.45 -7.19
C ILE A 260 1.23 13.64 -6.52
N PHE A 261 1.99 14.29 -5.64
CA PHE A 261 3.09 13.67 -4.92
C PHE A 261 2.76 13.58 -3.45
N ALA A 262 2.83 12.38 -2.88
CA ALA A 262 2.86 12.19 -1.45
C ALA A 262 4.29 11.84 -1.03
N SER A 263 4.85 12.56 -0.06
CA SER A 263 6.22 12.34 0.41
C SER A 263 6.25 12.31 1.94
N THR A 264 6.87 11.26 2.48
CA THR A 264 7.17 11.19 3.91
C THR A 264 8.40 12.05 4.19
N ILE A 265 8.25 13.10 4.99
CA ILE A 265 9.35 13.98 5.36
C ILE A 265 10.24 13.29 6.40
N ARG A 266 11.27 12.58 5.92
CA ARG A 266 12.32 11.95 6.74
C ARG A 266 13.52 12.86 6.93
N ASN A 267 13.79 13.71 5.95
CA ASN A 267 14.88 14.67 5.97
C ASN A 267 14.41 15.98 5.31
N GLN A 268 14.41 17.06 6.07
CA GLN A 268 13.95 18.36 5.60
C GLN A 268 14.80 18.91 4.44
N THR A 269 16.11 18.66 4.46
CA THR A 269 17.04 19.09 3.39
C THR A 269 16.75 18.36 2.08
N THR A 270 16.48 17.05 2.14
CA THR A 270 16.08 16.28 0.94
C THR A 270 14.79 16.80 0.34
N PHE A 271 13.78 17.07 1.18
CA PHE A 271 12.52 17.63 0.70
C PHE A 271 12.69 19.05 0.13
N GLN A 272 13.48 19.90 0.78
CA GLN A 272 13.77 21.24 0.26
C GLN A 272 14.48 21.18 -1.10
N ALA A 273 15.45 20.26 -1.27
CA ALA A 273 16.11 20.06 -2.56
C ALA A 273 15.13 19.65 -3.67
N PHE A 274 14.09 18.89 -3.34
CA PHE A 274 13.01 18.57 -4.29
C PHE A 274 12.18 19.82 -4.65
N LEU A 275 11.80 20.64 -3.67
CA LEU A 275 11.08 21.90 -3.93
C LEU A 275 11.90 22.88 -4.77
N ASP A 276 13.21 22.97 -4.52
CA ASP A 276 14.13 23.81 -5.28
C ASP A 276 14.22 23.34 -6.75
N GLN A 277 14.20 22.02 -6.97
CA GLN A 277 14.16 21.41 -8.31
C GLN A 277 12.84 21.69 -9.04
N LEU A 278 11.69 21.63 -8.36
CA LEU A 278 10.40 22.03 -8.93
C LEU A 278 10.45 23.49 -9.41
N HIS A 279 10.93 24.38 -8.55
CA HIS A 279 11.05 25.81 -8.86
C HIS A 279 11.97 26.06 -10.05
N ALA A 280 13.14 25.41 -10.10
CA ALA A 280 14.08 25.53 -11.21
C ALA A 280 13.51 25.09 -12.57
N HIS A 281 12.50 24.21 -12.57
CA HIS A 281 11.81 23.72 -13.77
C HIS A 281 10.48 24.43 -14.04
N GLY A 282 10.15 25.50 -13.31
CA GLY A 282 8.89 26.23 -13.49
C GLY A 282 7.64 25.41 -13.13
N ILE A 283 7.79 24.45 -12.22
CA ILE A 283 6.68 23.64 -11.69
C ILE A 283 6.21 24.30 -10.39
N VAL A 284 4.94 24.64 -10.35
CA VAL A 284 4.28 25.19 -9.17
C VAL A 284 3.65 24.05 -8.39
N TYR A 285 3.66 24.15 -7.07
CA TYR A 285 3.01 23.19 -6.19
C TYR A 285 2.06 23.88 -5.22
N ASP A 286 0.95 23.22 -4.95
CA ASP A 286 0.02 23.56 -3.88
C ASP A 286 -0.02 22.39 -2.89
N GLU A 287 0.22 22.68 -1.61
CA GLU A 287 0.07 21.68 -0.55
C GLU A 287 -1.42 21.42 -0.31
N VAL A 288 -1.82 20.15 -0.36
CA VAL A 288 -3.20 19.74 -0.15
C VAL A 288 -3.41 19.48 1.35
N PRO A 289 -4.42 20.09 1.98
CA PRO A 289 -4.76 19.84 3.36
C PRO A 289 -5.07 18.35 3.62
N CYS A 290 -4.65 17.85 4.79
CA CYS A 290 -5.02 16.51 5.25
C CYS A 290 -6.38 16.55 5.99
N ASP A 291 -7.46 16.82 5.26
CA ASP A 291 -8.83 16.86 5.78
C ASP A 291 -9.64 15.58 5.48
N PHE A 292 -8.98 14.55 4.98
CA PHE A 292 -9.58 13.26 4.63
C PHE A 292 -9.30 12.17 5.68
N PRO A 293 -10.13 11.09 5.72
CA PRO A 293 -10.06 10.06 6.75
C PRO A 293 -8.73 9.28 6.81
N HIS A 294 -8.42 8.73 7.98
CA HIS A 294 -7.37 7.72 8.19
C HIS A 294 -8.00 6.33 8.08
N MET A 295 -7.78 5.66 6.94
CA MET A 295 -8.41 4.41 6.56
C MET A 295 -7.48 3.21 6.70
N PHE A 296 -6.16 3.40 6.54
CA PHE A 296 -5.15 2.36 6.67
C PHE A 296 -4.26 2.61 7.89
N THR A 297 -3.69 1.55 8.48
CA THR A 297 -2.83 1.69 9.67
C THR A 297 -1.38 2.04 9.30
N TYR A 298 -0.95 3.28 9.59
CA TYR A 298 0.45 3.71 9.53
C TYR A 298 0.75 4.89 10.48
N GLY A 299 1.96 4.94 11.05
CA GLY A 299 2.25 5.77 12.25
C GLY A 299 2.72 7.21 12.02
N ASN A 300 3.19 7.56 10.82
CA ASN A 300 3.89 8.82 10.53
C ASN A 300 3.05 9.81 9.70
N ARG A 301 1.71 9.70 9.75
CA ARG A 301 0.77 10.52 8.95
C ARG A 301 1.06 12.02 8.98
N ALA A 302 1.34 12.58 10.16
CA ALA A 302 1.61 14.02 10.32
C ALA A 302 2.90 14.50 9.62
N SER A 303 3.81 13.58 9.34
CA SER A 303 5.07 13.83 8.64
C SER A 303 4.93 13.67 7.12
N ILE A 304 3.76 13.35 6.59
CA ILE A 304 3.54 13.20 5.16
C ILE A 304 3.02 14.54 4.60
N ARG A 305 3.52 14.90 3.42
CA ARG A 305 3.07 16.06 2.65
C ARG A 305 2.52 15.59 1.32
N LEU A 306 1.35 16.11 0.93
CA LEU A 306 0.75 15.85 -0.37
C LEU A 306 0.71 17.14 -1.17
N CYS A 307 1.36 17.14 -2.33
CA CYS A 307 1.51 18.31 -3.18
C CYS A 307 0.84 18.04 -4.52
N MET A 308 -0.06 18.92 -4.93
CA MET A 308 -0.57 19.00 -6.29
C MET A 308 0.38 19.86 -7.11
N LEU A 309 0.91 19.34 -8.20
CA LEU A 309 1.91 19.97 -9.06
C LEU A 309 1.28 20.32 -10.40
N THR A 310 1.52 21.55 -10.85
CA THR A 310 1.09 22.06 -12.15
C THR A 310 2.20 22.87 -12.80
N ARG A 311 2.12 23.10 -14.10
CA ARG A 311 3.07 24.00 -14.78
C ARG A 311 2.72 25.46 -14.47
N ALA A 312 3.74 26.29 -14.22
CA ALA A 312 3.54 27.73 -14.11
C ALA A 312 2.86 28.27 -15.37
N VAL A 313 1.76 29.01 -15.19
CA VAL A 313 1.13 29.75 -16.28
C VAL A 313 2.04 30.94 -16.58
N GLU A 314 2.66 30.98 -17.76
CA GLU A 314 3.33 32.22 -18.20
C GLU A 314 2.28 33.33 -18.28
N PRO A 315 2.50 34.51 -17.68
CA PRO A 315 1.60 35.63 -17.87
C PRO A 315 1.48 35.90 -19.37
N LEU A 316 0.25 35.91 -19.89
CA LEU A 316 -0.03 36.33 -21.26
C LEU A 316 0.73 37.64 -21.50
N ALA A 317 1.70 37.60 -22.41
CA ALA A 317 2.41 38.80 -22.83
C ALA A 317 1.36 39.78 -23.39
N SER A 318 1.09 40.82 -22.62
CA SER A 318 0.19 41.93 -22.96
C SER A 318 0.78 42.81 -24.05
#